data_AF-A0A385Z5A2-F1
#
_entry.id   AF-A0A385Z5A2-F1
#
_cell.length_a   1.000
_cell.length_b   1.000
_cell.length_c   1.000
_cell.angle_alpha   90.00
_cell.angle_beta   90.00
_cell.angle_gamma   90.00
#
_symmetry.space_group_name_H-M   'P 1'
#
loop_
_entity.id
_entity.type
_entity.pdbx_description
1 polymer ?
#
loop_
_entity_poly.entity_id
_entity_poly.type
_entity_poly.pdbx_seq_one_letter_code
_entity_poly.pdbx_strand_id
1 'polypeptide(L)'
;MTYISRFSGLLLAAALPLAAMADLPPELIEPSINPELAEHTKLFNKKVYQVAGNVYSAVGWALGNSIMIEAPEGLIIFDTGESLTASKEMLAEFRKISDKPIKAIVYSHFHPDHINGVKAYVSEEQVKSGEVQIYAHDTLLQNVVTQGALVGPILSMRTGYSLGGLLPAEDKKGMNGGIGPLGRGEAATFIAPTVTFHDKLDTTIAGLPVQFRWAPSEAPDEIVMYLPNNRVLLSAEVDQGPTLPNIHTLRGTKFRDPVLWVNSLDLLRAFKAEYMVPSHGQPVSGQDKVEEVLRMTRDGIAYVHDQSVRWMNKGLTPDELVEKVKLPPHLAGYTPYLREYYGTVKHSVRQVYNGYLGWFQGDPVDLDPTPPMEKSKRLIEMMGGRDKVLLAAGDAYLKGDYQWAAELASYVIRIDHEDKLARDIKARSFRKLGYANMNINWRNWYLTSATELEGKLDGDKALKAGQAMRAMFLSPDMLKNLPVREFLQNWVTRVDPDKANDVNLTLGFSFPDIQEDWALEVRRGVVQLHRGIPDGTPLKLTLDKTYLDTVIGGQNSLLKGAVLGDVKVDGNLFEIKRFLGCFDFEDTGIALTVR
;
A
#
# COMPACT_ATOMS: atom_id res chain seq x y z
N MET A 1 27.73 -26.43 -56.86
CA MET A 1 28.27 -25.06 -56.77
C MET A 1 27.21 -24.21 -56.06
N THR A 2 27.36 -23.62 -54.88
CA THR A 2 28.52 -23.50 -53.97
C THR A 2 27.99 -23.06 -52.59
N TYR A 3 28.44 -23.76 -51.55
CA TYR A 3 28.66 -23.47 -50.11
C TYR A 3 28.13 -22.21 -49.38
N ILE A 4 27.50 -22.49 -48.23
CA ILE A 4 27.68 -21.94 -46.86
C ILE A 4 28.76 -20.85 -46.68
N SER A 5 28.43 -19.75 -45.98
CA SER A 5 29.33 -19.18 -44.97
C SER A 5 28.58 -18.61 -43.75
N ARG A 6 28.91 -19.20 -42.59
CA ARG A 6 28.74 -18.70 -41.24
C ARG A 6 30.05 -18.01 -40.84
N PHE A 7 29.95 -17.01 -39.96
CA PHE A 7 31.00 -16.50 -39.05
C PHE A 7 32.30 -15.90 -39.64
N SER A 8 32.63 -14.69 -39.15
CA SER A 8 33.94 -14.10 -38.77
C SER A 8 33.84 -12.58 -39.03
N GLY A 9 34.04 -11.65 -38.09
CA GLY A 9 34.86 -11.69 -36.89
C GLY A 9 35.94 -10.61 -37.02
N LEU A 10 35.90 -9.63 -36.11
CA LEU A 10 37.00 -8.78 -35.64
C LEU A 10 37.91 -8.08 -36.65
N LEU A 11 37.95 -6.74 -36.59
CA LEU A 11 39.16 -5.95 -36.29
C LEU A 11 38.91 -4.47 -36.58
N LEU A 12 38.70 -3.66 -35.53
CA LEU A 12 39.51 -2.45 -35.29
C LEU A 12 39.23 -1.96 -33.86
N ALA A 13 39.72 -2.73 -32.88
CA ALA A 13 40.03 -2.19 -31.57
C ALA A 13 41.44 -1.61 -31.64
N ALA A 14 41.55 -0.35 -32.03
CA ALA A 14 42.78 0.42 -31.92
C ALA A 14 42.41 1.81 -31.36
N ALA A 15 42.63 1.94 -30.05
CA ALA A 15 42.83 3.20 -29.33
C ALA A 15 42.13 4.44 -29.91
N LEU A 16 40.83 4.56 -29.68
CA LEU A 16 40.19 5.86 -29.56
C LEU A 16 39.77 6.01 -28.09
N PRO A 17 40.10 7.12 -27.42
CA PRO A 17 39.49 7.40 -26.14
C PRO A 17 37.99 7.53 -26.43
N LEU A 18 37.18 6.61 -25.91
CA LEU A 18 35.71 6.73 -25.92
C LEU A 18 35.28 7.81 -24.91
N ALA A 19 35.93 8.97 -24.96
CA ALA A 19 35.54 10.18 -24.28
C ALA A 19 34.69 11.01 -25.25
N ALA A 20 33.55 10.46 -25.63
CA ALA A 20 32.45 11.20 -26.21
C ALA A 20 31.18 10.48 -25.81
N MET A 21 30.22 11.23 -25.26
CA MET A 21 28.88 10.76 -24.92
C MET A 21 28.20 10.25 -26.20
N ALA A 22 28.43 8.98 -26.54
CA ALA A 22 27.63 8.31 -27.55
C ALA A 22 26.35 7.87 -26.85
N ASP A 23 25.29 8.67 -27.03
CA ASP A 23 23.94 8.22 -26.71
C ASP A 23 23.70 6.88 -27.45
N LEU A 24 23.05 5.92 -26.77
CA LEU A 24 22.65 4.69 -27.45
C LEU A 24 21.73 5.03 -28.63
N PRO A 25 21.77 4.26 -29.73
CA PRO A 25 20.83 4.45 -30.82
C PRO A 25 19.40 4.43 -30.25
N PRO A 26 18.50 5.31 -30.74
CA PRO A 26 17.12 5.32 -30.29
C PRO A 26 16.49 3.93 -30.50
N GLU A 27 15.90 3.39 -29.44
CA GLU A 27 15.08 2.18 -29.52
C GLU A 27 13.67 2.52 -29.07
N LEU A 28 12.69 2.20 -29.91
CA LEU A 28 11.29 2.34 -29.56
C LEU A 28 10.82 1.06 -28.86
N ILE A 29 10.61 1.14 -27.55
CA ILE A 29 10.03 0.04 -26.76
C ILE A 29 8.55 0.34 -26.58
N GLU A 30 7.73 -0.26 -27.44
CA GLU A 30 6.28 -0.05 -27.44
C GLU A 30 5.62 -0.54 -26.14
N PRO A 31 4.75 0.27 -25.51
CA PRO A 31 3.95 -0.15 -24.38
C PRO A 31 3.12 -1.40 -24.71
N SER A 32 3.25 -2.42 -23.87
CA SER A 32 2.49 -3.66 -24.02
C SER A 32 2.14 -4.28 -22.67
N ILE A 33 1.15 -5.17 -22.68
CA ILE A 33 0.65 -5.88 -21.51
C ILE A 33 0.88 -7.38 -21.70
N ASN A 34 1.25 -8.08 -20.63
CA ASN A 34 1.31 -9.52 -20.64
C ASN A 34 -0.06 -10.12 -21.06
N PRO A 35 -0.11 -11.07 -22.00
CA PRO A 35 -1.38 -11.62 -22.50
C PRO A 35 -2.27 -12.24 -21.42
N GLU A 36 -1.68 -12.91 -20.42
CA GLU A 36 -2.43 -13.52 -19.32
C GLU A 36 -3.07 -12.43 -18.43
N LEU A 37 -2.33 -11.35 -18.15
CA LEU A 37 -2.86 -10.19 -17.43
C LEU A 37 -3.98 -9.48 -18.22
N ALA A 38 -3.87 -9.42 -19.55
CA ALA A 38 -4.91 -8.84 -20.41
C ALA A 38 -6.21 -9.67 -20.38
N GLU A 39 -6.10 -11.00 -20.36
CA GLU A 39 -7.25 -11.88 -20.17
C GLU A 39 -7.86 -11.72 -18.77
N HIS A 40 -7.03 -11.57 -17.74
CA HIS A 40 -7.45 -11.32 -16.37
C HIS A 40 -8.31 -10.05 -16.23
N THR A 41 -8.04 -8.99 -17.02
CA THR A 41 -8.83 -7.75 -17.03
C THR A 41 -10.32 -7.99 -17.29
N LYS A 42 -10.68 -9.05 -18.03
CA LYS A 42 -12.07 -9.38 -18.37
C LYS A 42 -12.91 -9.77 -17.16
N LEU A 43 -12.29 -10.12 -16.03
CA LEU A 43 -13.00 -10.43 -14.79
C LEU A 43 -13.61 -9.20 -14.10
N PHE A 44 -13.14 -8.00 -14.45
CA PHE A 44 -13.49 -6.74 -13.79
C PHE A 44 -14.38 -5.83 -14.62
N ASN A 45 -15.20 -6.39 -15.51
CA ASN A 45 -16.22 -5.62 -16.21
C ASN A 45 -17.26 -5.08 -15.21
N LYS A 46 -17.66 -3.81 -15.38
CA LYS A 46 -18.70 -3.15 -14.58
C LYS A 46 -19.99 -3.98 -14.59
N LYS A 47 -20.32 -4.61 -13.47
CA LYS A 47 -21.53 -5.42 -13.31
C LYS A 47 -21.93 -5.53 -11.84
N VAL A 48 -23.23 -5.38 -11.58
CA VAL A 48 -23.82 -5.73 -10.29
C VAL A 48 -24.24 -7.20 -10.31
N TYR A 49 -23.68 -7.99 -9.40
CA TYR A 49 -24.00 -9.42 -9.23
C TYR A 49 -25.02 -9.57 -8.11
N GLN A 50 -26.19 -10.13 -8.42
CA GLN A 50 -27.17 -10.53 -7.41
C GLN A 50 -26.84 -11.93 -6.87
N VAL A 51 -26.79 -12.05 -5.54
CA VAL A 51 -26.40 -13.25 -4.79
C VAL A 51 -27.46 -13.49 -3.72
N ALA A 52 -27.90 -14.75 -3.58
CA ALA A 52 -28.83 -15.19 -2.53
C ALA A 52 -30.11 -14.33 -2.39
N GLY A 53 -30.58 -13.74 -3.49
CA GLY A 53 -31.79 -12.91 -3.57
C GLY A 53 -31.63 -11.48 -3.08
N ASN A 54 -30.92 -11.24 -1.96
CA ASN A 54 -30.87 -9.94 -1.30
C ASN A 54 -29.47 -9.32 -1.15
N VAL A 55 -28.42 -9.93 -1.71
CA VAL A 55 -27.05 -9.40 -1.68
C VAL A 55 -26.63 -9.00 -3.09
N TYR A 56 -26.01 -7.84 -3.24
CA TYR A 56 -25.66 -7.26 -4.53
C TYR A 56 -24.23 -6.72 -4.49
N SER A 57 -23.32 -7.30 -5.28
CA SER A 57 -21.92 -6.87 -5.34
C SER A 57 -21.67 -6.07 -6.61
N ALA A 58 -21.25 -4.80 -6.47
CA ALA A 58 -20.84 -3.95 -7.58
C ALA A 58 -19.36 -4.16 -7.89
N VAL A 59 -19.08 -4.86 -8.99
CA VAL A 59 -17.72 -5.22 -9.42
C VAL A 59 -17.32 -4.37 -10.62
N GLY A 60 -16.08 -3.87 -10.65
CA GLY A 60 -15.49 -3.25 -11.84
C GLY A 60 -15.56 -1.73 -11.93
N TRP A 61 -16.09 -1.04 -10.92
CA TRP A 61 -16.13 0.44 -10.88
C TRP A 61 -14.87 1.07 -10.27
N ALA A 62 -14.29 0.38 -9.29
CA ALA A 62 -13.20 0.78 -8.42
C ALA A 62 -12.36 -0.47 -8.10
N LEU A 63 -11.16 -0.31 -7.51
CA LEU A 63 -10.27 -1.43 -7.16
C LEU A 63 -11.00 -2.42 -6.23
N GLY A 64 -11.62 -1.89 -5.18
CA GLY A 64 -12.52 -2.62 -4.29
C GLY A 64 -13.96 -2.65 -4.81
N ASN A 65 -14.67 -3.71 -4.48
CA ASN A 65 -16.11 -3.81 -4.66
C ASN A 65 -16.81 -2.99 -3.57
N SER A 66 -18.03 -2.56 -3.86
CA SER A 66 -19.01 -2.22 -2.82
C SER A 66 -20.13 -3.24 -2.85
N ILE A 67 -20.65 -3.62 -1.68
CA ILE A 67 -21.65 -4.70 -1.56
C ILE A 67 -22.87 -4.16 -0.82
N MET A 68 -24.03 -4.18 -1.46
CA MET A 68 -25.31 -3.81 -0.86
C MET A 68 -26.06 -5.06 -0.41
N ILE A 69 -26.52 -5.07 0.83
CA ILE A 69 -27.43 -6.08 1.37
C ILE A 69 -28.77 -5.41 1.62
N GLU A 70 -29.82 -5.97 1.03
CA GLU A 70 -31.19 -5.54 1.27
C GLU A 70 -31.75 -6.25 2.51
N ALA A 71 -31.88 -5.51 3.61
CA ALA A 71 -32.50 -5.95 4.84
C ALA A 71 -33.99 -5.55 4.88
N PRO A 72 -34.79 -6.07 5.83
CA PRO A 72 -36.20 -5.71 5.97
C PRO A 72 -36.45 -4.19 6.10
N GLU A 73 -35.66 -3.48 6.92
CA GLU A 73 -35.89 -2.08 7.29
C GLU A 73 -34.97 -1.08 6.57
N GLY A 74 -34.06 -1.55 5.71
CA GLY A 74 -33.05 -0.69 5.10
C GLY A 74 -31.98 -1.44 4.33
N LEU A 75 -30.99 -0.68 3.86
CA LEU A 75 -29.79 -1.21 3.20
C LEU A 75 -28.60 -1.23 4.15
N ILE A 76 -27.77 -2.26 4.01
CA ILE A 76 -26.45 -2.36 4.62
C ILE A 76 -25.44 -2.29 3.48
N ILE A 77 -24.45 -1.40 3.58
CA ILE A 77 -23.35 -1.32 2.62
C ILE A 77 -22.10 -1.88 3.27
N PHE A 78 -21.54 -2.95 2.69
CA PHE A 78 -20.26 -3.52 3.08
C PHE A 78 -19.21 -3.05 2.09
N ASP A 79 -18.24 -2.30 2.60
CA ASP A 79 -17.21 -1.55 1.86
C ASP A 79 -17.74 -0.48 0.91
N THR A 80 -16.98 0.60 0.82
CA THR A 80 -17.41 1.88 0.22
C THR A 80 -16.51 2.35 -0.93
N GLY A 81 -15.51 1.57 -1.35
CA GLY A 81 -14.62 1.92 -2.48
C GLY A 81 -13.54 2.96 -2.15
N GLU A 82 -12.56 3.14 -3.06
CA GLU A 82 -11.46 4.10 -2.90
C GLU A 82 -11.79 5.54 -3.28
N SER A 83 -12.86 5.77 -4.06
CA SER A 83 -13.13 7.02 -4.76
C SER A 83 -14.57 7.46 -4.58
N LEU A 84 -14.77 8.71 -4.15
CA LEU A 84 -16.09 9.31 -4.02
C LEU A 84 -16.87 9.24 -5.34
N THR A 85 -16.21 9.48 -6.47
CA THR A 85 -16.85 9.42 -7.79
C THR A 85 -17.27 8.00 -8.15
N ALA A 86 -16.38 7.01 -8.02
CA ALA A 86 -16.70 5.61 -8.32
C ALA A 86 -17.81 5.07 -7.39
N SER A 87 -17.79 5.46 -6.12
CA SER A 87 -18.78 5.06 -5.13
C SER A 87 -20.16 5.68 -5.39
N LYS A 88 -20.23 6.91 -5.90
CA LYS A 88 -21.49 7.49 -6.40
C LYS A 88 -22.03 6.73 -7.62
N GLU A 89 -21.16 6.30 -8.54
CA GLU A 89 -21.57 5.45 -9.67
C GLU A 89 -22.13 4.10 -9.17
N MET A 90 -21.47 3.45 -8.20
CA MET A 90 -21.94 2.18 -7.61
C MET A 90 -23.27 2.35 -6.87
N LEU A 91 -23.42 3.39 -6.04
CA LEU A 91 -24.67 3.70 -5.37
C LEU A 91 -25.80 3.95 -6.37
N ALA A 92 -25.54 4.63 -7.49
CA ALA A 92 -26.55 4.85 -8.52
C ALA A 92 -27.05 3.53 -9.12
N GLU A 93 -26.18 2.52 -9.30
CA GLU A 93 -26.61 1.18 -9.73
C GLU A 93 -27.44 0.48 -8.65
N PHE A 94 -27.04 0.57 -7.38
CA PHE A 94 -27.81 0.04 -6.26
C PHE A 94 -29.20 0.67 -6.14
N ARG A 95 -29.33 1.97 -6.42
CA ARG A 95 -30.62 2.68 -6.40
C ARG A 95 -31.57 2.26 -7.51
N LYS A 96 -31.08 1.65 -8.60
CA LYS A 96 -31.97 1.02 -9.60
C LYS A 96 -32.65 -0.25 -9.07
N ILE A 97 -32.11 -0.82 -7.98
CA ILE A 97 -32.57 -2.07 -7.38
C ILE A 97 -33.42 -1.78 -6.14
N SER A 98 -33.00 -0.83 -5.29
CA SER A 98 -33.70 -0.52 -4.05
C SER A 98 -33.63 0.95 -3.63
N ASP A 99 -34.80 1.51 -3.29
CA ASP A 99 -34.95 2.86 -2.75
C ASP A 99 -34.95 2.90 -1.20
N LYS A 100 -34.72 1.77 -0.54
CA LYS A 100 -34.67 1.70 0.92
C LYS A 100 -33.58 2.62 1.50
N PRO A 101 -33.81 3.24 2.66
CA PRO A 101 -32.79 4.05 3.32
C PRO A 101 -31.58 3.19 3.69
N ILE A 102 -30.37 3.74 3.57
CA ILE A 102 -29.18 3.11 4.13
C ILE A 102 -29.29 3.20 5.65
N LYS A 103 -29.02 2.09 6.34
CA LYS A 103 -29.10 1.98 7.82
C LYS A 103 -27.76 1.61 8.44
N ALA A 104 -26.88 0.97 7.67
CA ALA A 104 -25.55 0.66 8.13
C ALA A 104 -24.51 0.70 7.01
N ILE A 105 -23.30 1.08 7.40
CA ILE A 105 -22.06 0.85 6.65
C ILE A 105 -21.22 -0.14 7.45
N VAL A 106 -20.54 -1.06 6.79
CA VAL A 106 -19.52 -1.92 7.37
C VAL A 106 -18.21 -1.63 6.66
N TYR A 107 -17.18 -1.27 7.42
CA TYR A 107 -15.81 -1.28 6.94
C TYR A 107 -15.21 -2.64 7.24
N SER A 108 -14.84 -3.38 6.19
CA SER A 108 -14.19 -4.68 6.36
C SER A 108 -12.83 -4.54 7.02
N HIS A 109 -12.06 -3.52 6.65
CA HIS A 109 -10.76 -3.16 7.24
C HIS A 109 -10.32 -1.75 6.83
N PHE A 110 -9.23 -1.26 7.42
CA PHE A 110 -8.73 0.11 7.27
C PHE A 110 -8.21 0.54 5.88
N HIS A 111 -8.20 -0.31 4.85
CA HIS A 111 -7.58 0.07 3.59
C HIS A 111 -8.40 1.07 2.76
N PRO A 112 -7.71 1.98 2.03
CA PRO A 112 -8.35 3.04 1.26
C PRO A 112 -9.51 2.61 0.37
N ASP A 113 -9.36 1.48 -0.32
CA ASP A 113 -10.32 0.92 -1.26
C ASP A 113 -11.59 0.34 -0.63
N HIS A 114 -11.68 0.37 0.69
CA HIS A 114 -12.83 -0.11 1.46
C HIS A 114 -13.53 1.03 2.22
N ILE A 115 -12.81 2.09 2.57
CA ILE A 115 -13.33 3.14 3.49
C ILE A 115 -13.45 4.54 2.88
N ASN A 116 -12.71 4.83 1.80
CA ASN A 116 -12.54 6.22 1.33
C ASN A 116 -13.75 6.82 0.64
N GLY A 117 -14.65 5.99 0.10
CA GLY A 117 -15.83 6.43 -0.64
C GLY A 117 -17.07 6.63 0.23
N VAL A 118 -16.97 6.53 1.56
CA VAL A 118 -18.13 6.53 2.48
C VAL A 118 -19.07 7.72 2.30
N LYS A 119 -18.56 8.93 2.00
CA LYS A 119 -19.41 10.12 1.81
C LYS A 119 -20.24 10.08 0.53
N ALA A 120 -20.10 9.06 -0.32
CA ALA A 120 -21.06 8.77 -1.38
C ALA A 120 -22.37 8.20 -0.83
N TYR A 121 -22.30 7.44 0.27
CA TYR A 121 -23.41 6.63 0.79
C TYR A 121 -24.14 7.31 1.95
N VAL A 122 -23.45 8.10 2.76
CA VAL A 122 -24.02 8.69 3.99
C VAL A 122 -23.36 10.03 4.32
N SER A 123 -24.11 10.93 4.98
CA SER A 123 -23.57 12.18 5.54
C SER A 123 -23.14 12.04 7.00
N GLU A 124 -22.28 12.95 7.48
CA GLU A 124 -21.89 12.96 8.89
C GLU A 124 -23.08 13.21 9.83
N GLU A 125 -24.06 14.00 9.39
CA GLU A 125 -25.27 14.30 10.16
C GLU A 125 -26.13 13.05 10.38
N GLN A 126 -26.25 12.20 9.36
CA GLN A 126 -26.98 10.92 9.48
C GLN A 126 -26.29 9.95 10.45
N VAL A 127 -24.96 9.97 10.49
CA VAL A 127 -24.19 9.15 11.43
C VAL A 127 -24.28 9.71 12.86
N LYS A 128 -24.14 11.04 13.02
CA LYS A 128 -24.26 11.73 14.32
C LYS A 128 -25.66 11.63 14.93
N SER A 129 -26.71 11.61 14.10
CA SER A 129 -28.09 11.46 14.57
C SER A 129 -28.45 10.01 14.94
N GLY A 130 -27.61 9.04 14.58
CA GLY A 130 -27.88 7.61 14.75
C GLY A 130 -28.80 7.02 13.67
N GLU A 131 -29.12 7.75 12.61
CA GLU A 131 -29.88 7.24 11.46
C GLU A 131 -29.12 6.12 10.72
N VAL A 132 -27.80 6.26 10.65
CA VAL A 132 -26.88 5.28 10.06
C VAL A 132 -25.79 4.94 11.05
N GLN A 133 -25.53 3.64 11.24
CA GLN A 133 -24.42 3.15 12.04
C GLN A 133 -23.26 2.70 11.15
N ILE A 134 -22.03 2.90 11.60
CA ILE A 134 -20.82 2.44 10.90
C ILE A 134 -20.13 1.39 11.77
N TYR A 135 -20.02 0.17 11.26
CA TYR A 135 -19.43 -0.98 11.92
C TYR A 135 -17.99 -1.19 11.45
N ALA A 136 -17.09 -1.47 12.39
CA ALA A 136 -15.69 -1.81 12.11
C ALA A 136 -15.06 -2.59 13.26
N HIS A 137 -13.84 -3.08 13.06
CA HIS A 137 -13.00 -3.55 14.15
C HIS A 137 -12.50 -2.38 15.03
N ASP A 138 -12.28 -2.62 16.33
CA ASP A 138 -11.92 -1.58 17.29
C ASP A 138 -10.54 -0.92 17.06
N THR A 139 -9.64 -1.60 16.35
CA THR A 139 -8.32 -1.04 15.98
C THR A 139 -8.29 -0.30 14.64
N LEU A 140 -9.39 -0.18 13.90
CA LEU A 140 -9.39 0.42 12.55
C LEU A 140 -8.76 1.82 12.52
N LEU A 141 -9.18 2.70 13.42
CA LEU A 141 -8.66 4.08 13.48
C LEU A 141 -7.15 4.14 13.75
N GLN A 142 -6.64 3.27 14.63
CA GLN A 142 -5.22 3.19 14.94
C GLN A 142 -4.41 2.76 13.70
N ASN A 143 -4.96 1.85 12.89
CA ASN A 143 -4.30 1.35 11.68
C ASN A 143 -4.30 2.39 10.56
N VAL A 144 -5.41 3.11 10.36
CA VAL A 144 -5.49 4.29 9.46
C VAL A 144 -4.35 5.27 9.76
N VAL A 145 -4.17 5.64 11.04
CA VAL A 145 -3.13 6.57 11.46
C VAL A 145 -1.73 6.00 11.24
N THR A 146 -1.51 4.76 11.68
CA THR A 146 -0.19 4.11 11.60
C THR A 146 0.29 4.05 10.15
N GLN A 147 -0.61 3.75 9.21
CA GLN A 147 -0.28 3.68 7.79
C GLN A 147 -0.09 5.06 7.17
N GLY A 148 -1.03 5.99 7.39
CA GLY A 148 -1.02 7.29 6.71
C GLY A 148 -0.04 8.31 7.29
N ALA A 149 0.26 8.24 8.58
CA ALA A 149 1.01 9.27 9.30
C ALA A 149 2.50 8.93 9.47
N LEU A 150 2.79 7.83 10.18
CA LEU A 150 4.12 7.50 10.68
C LEU A 150 5.17 7.31 9.56
N VAL A 151 4.80 6.56 8.53
CA VAL A 151 5.63 6.30 7.35
C VAL A 151 5.01 6.91 6.08
N GLY A 152 4.11 7.87 6.24
CA GLY A 152 3.26 8.42 5.19
C GLY A 152 4.00 8.85 3.93
N PRO A 153 5.02 9.74 4.00
CA PRO A 153 5.72 10.22 2.81
C PRO A 153 6.36 9.11 1.97
N ILE A 154 7.12 8.21 2.60
CA ILE A 154 7.79 7.11 1.91
C ILE A 154 6.80 6.06 1.42
N LEU A 155 5.79 5.71 2.23
CA LEU A 155 4.77 4.74 1.85
C LEU A 155 3.95 5.21 0.65
N SER A 156 3.60 6.50 0.61
CA SER A 156 2.81 7.09 -0.49
C SER A 156 3.55 6.99 -1.82
N MET A 157 4.85 7.30 -1.83
CA MET A 157 5.69 7.14 -3.01
C MET A 157 5.81 5.68 -3.43
N ARG A 158 6.11 4.76 -2.49
CA ARG A 158 6.20 3.33 -2.79
C ARG A 158 4.86 2.72 -3.24
N THR A 159 3.73 3.27 -2.78
CA THR A 159 2.39 2.92 -3.26
C THR A 159 2.21 3.36 -4.71
N GLY A 160 2.60 4.60 -5.03
CA GLY A 160 2.57 5.11 -6.40
C GLY A 160 3.33 4.22 -7.39
N TYR A 161 4.46 3.64 -6.96
CA TYR A 161 5.21 2.64 -7.73
C TYR A 161 4.48 1.29 -7.80
N SER A 162 3.95 0.80 -6.68
CA SER A 162 3.35 -0.54 -6.62
C SER A 162 2.03 -0.64 -7.40
N LEU A 163 1.18 0.38 -7.27
CA LEU A 163 -0.17 0.39 -7.85
C LEU A 163 -0.25 1.12 -9.20
N GLY A 164 0.89 1.57 -9.73
CA GLY A 164 0.94 2.24 -11.04
C GLY A 164 0.33 3.65 -11.05
N GLY A 165 0.13 4.26 -9.88
CA GLY A 165 -0.42 5.62 -9.75
C GLY A 165 0.45 6.69 -10.42
N LEU A 166 1.74 6.41 -10.60
CA LEU A 166 2.73 7.31 -11.20
C LEU A 166 3.03 7.00 -12.67
N LEU A 167 2.38 5.98 -13.25
CA LEU A 167 2.58 5.61 -14.64
C LEU A 167 1.85 6.55 -15.60
N PRO A 168 2.43 6.82 -16.78
CA PRO A 168 1.74 7.54 -17.83
C PRO A 168 0.59 6.71 -18.41
N ALA A 169 -0.31 7.34 -19.17
CA ALA A 169 -1.58 6.73 -19.59
C ALA A 169 -1.38 5.53 -20.53
N GLU A 170 -0.38 5.61 -21.41
CA GLU A 170 -0.02 4.55 -22.36
C GLU A 170 0.37 3.25 -21.66
N ASP A 171 1.10 3.32 -20.54
CA ASP A 171 1.55 2.15 -19.78
C ASP A 171 0.40 1.47 -19.01
N LYS A 172 -0.67 2.21 -18.75
CA LYS A 172 -1.88 1.78 -18.04
C LYS A 172 -2.95 1.21 -18.97
N LYS A 173 -2.78 1.33 -20.29
CA LYS A 173 -3.81 0.92 -21.26
C LYS A 173 -4.07 -0.59 -21.19
N GLY A 174 -5.32 -0.97 -20.92
CA GLY A 174 -5.79 -2.35 -20.95
C GLY A 174 -5.41 -3.22 -19.75
N MET A 175 -4.68 -2.68 -18.77
CA MET A 175 -4.34 -3.41 -17.54
C MET A 175 -5.36 -3.19 -16.41
N ASN A 176 -5.26 -4.05 -15.41
CA ASN A 176 -6.02 -3.99 -14.17
C ASN A 176 -5.04 -3.86 -12.97
N GLY A 177 -5.57 -3.71 -11.76
CA GLY A 177 -4.82 -3.60 -10.50
C GLY A 177 -4.51 -4.95 -9.82
N GLY A 178 -4.73 -6.09 -10.48
CA GLY A 178 -4.46 -7.45 -9.97
C GLY A 178 -5.58 -8.03 -9.12
N ILE A 179 -6.29 -7.21 -8.33
CA ILE A 179 -7.47 -7.59 -7.53
C ILE A 179 -8.75 -6.90 -8.00
N GLY A 180 -8.62 -5.91 -8.88
CA GLY A 180 -9.73 -5.15 -9.45
C GLY A 180 -9.26 -4.30 -10.63
N PRO A 181 -10.09 -3.40 -11.17
CA PRO A 181 -9.67 -2.30 -12.04
C PRO A 181 -8.50 -1.49 -11.47
N LEU A 182 -7.85 -0.67 -12.30
CA LEU A 182 -6.93 0.34 -11.79
C LEU A 182 -7.67 1.30 -10.85
N GLY A 183 -7.09 1.56 -9.68
CA GLY A 183 -7.68 2.45 -8.68
C GLY A 183 -7.84 3.88 -9.21
N ARG A 184 -8.92 4.55 -8.81
CA ARG A 184 -9.15 5.96 -9.13
C ARG A 184 -8.59 6.86 -8.04
N GLY A 185 -7.49 7.55 -8.35
CA GLY A 185 -6.84 8.44 -7.40
C GLY A 185 -7.65 9.71 -7.10
N GLU A 186 -8.30 9.74 -5.94
CA GLU A 186 -9.00 10.91 -5.39
C GLU A 186 -8.60 11.09 -3.92
N ALA A 187 -8.84 12.29 -3.36
CA ALA A 187 -8.64 12.50 -1.93
C ALA A 187 -9.64 11.65 -1.13
N ALA A 188 -9.15 10.96 -0.10
CA ALA A 188 -9.99 10.13 0.75
C ALA A 188 -11.11 10.94 1.44
N THR A 189 -12.31 10.39 1.50
CA THR A 189 -13.34 10.82 2.46
C THR A 189 -13.40 9.85 3.62
N PHE A 190 -13.86 10.27 4.78
CA PHE A 190 -13.96 9.35 5.93
C PHE A 190 -14.98 9.81 6.95
N ILE A 191 -15.61 8.84 7.61
CA ILE A 191 -16.46 9.05 8.78
C ILE A 191 -16.11 7.92 9.76
N ALA A 192 -15.79 8.28 11.01
CA ALA A 192 -15.36 7.30 12.01
C ALA A 192 -16.46 6.25 12.31
N PRO A 193 -16.08 4.99 12.61
CA PRO A 193 -17.03 3.97 13.02
C PRO A 193 -17.75 4.34 14.32
N THR A 194 -19.04 4.00 14.42
CA THR A 194 -19.86 4.24 15.62
C THR A 194 -20.10 2.98 16.43
N VAL A 195 -19.94 1.81 15.83
CA VAL A 195 -20.01 0.50 16.50
C VAL A 195 -18.73 -0.26 16.21
N THR A 196 -17.97 -0.57 17.25
CA THR A 196 -16.73 -1.34 17.13
C THR A 196 -16.74 -2.57 18.02
N PHE A 197 -15.98 -3.59 17.63
CA PHE A 197 -15.79 -4.81 18.40
C PHE A 197 -14.39 -5.38 18.15
N HIS A 198 -13.94 -6.25 19.07
CA HIS A 198 -12.67 -6.96 18.95
C HIS A 198 -12.87 -8.31 18.23
N ASP A 199 -13.27 -9.37 18.92
CA ASP A 199 -13.29 -10.72 18.33
C ASP A 199 -14.53 -11.03 17.47
N LYS A 200 -15.72 -10.70 17.96
CA LYS A 200 -17.00 -11.05 17.32
C LYS A 200 -18.14 -10.12 17.72
N LEU A 201 -19.14 -10.03 16.86
CA LEU A 201 -20.41 -9.37 17.14
C LEU A 201 -21.54 -10.09 16.41
N ASP A 202 -22.40 -10.78 17.15
CA ASP A 202 -23.66 -11.32 16.63
C ASP A 202 -24.78 -10.32 16.96
N THR A 203 -25.44 -9.79 15.94
CA THR A 203 -26.43 -8.71 16.12
C THR A 203 -27.50 -8.75 15.02
N THR A 204 -28.43 -7.80 15.06
CA THR A 204 -29.44 -7.57 14.03
C THR A 204 -29.27 -6.15 13.49
N ILE A 205 -29.14 -6.02 12.17
CA ILE A 205 -29.05 -4.73 11.49
C ILE A 205 -30.26 -4.58 10.57
N ALA A 206 -31.06 -3.53 10.78
CA ALA A 206 -32.25 -3.25 9.97
C ALA A 206 -33.20 -4.47 9.79
N GLY A 207 -33.38 -5.24 10.87
CA GLY A 207 -34.20 -6.46 10.90
C GLY A 207 -33.53 -7.74 10.36
N LEU A 208 -32.27 -7.67 9.90
CA LEU A 208 -31.51 -8.83 9.40
C LEU A 208 -30.52 -9.34 10.46
N PRO A 209 -30.57 -10.62 10.87
CA PRO A 209 -29.53 -11.23 11.70
C PRO A 209 -28.20 -11.29 10.96
N VAL A 210 -27.13 -10.84 11.60
CA VAL A 210 -25.77 -10.83 11.05
C VAL A 210 -24.77 -11.34 12.10
N GLN A 211 -23.70 -11.96 11.63
CA GLN A 211 -22.59 -12.42 12.47
C GLN A 211 -21.28 -11.84 11.95
N PHE A 212 -20.61 -11.03 12.77
CA PHE A 212 -19.27 -10.54 12.47
C PHE A 212 -18.20 -11.36 13.18
N ARG A 213 -17.09 -11.63 12.49
CA ARG A 213 -15.90 -12.23 13.08
C ARG A 213 -14.68 -11.43 12.68
N TRP A 214 -13.78 -11.22 13.64
CA TRP A 214 -12.40 -10.85 13.35
C TRP A 214 -11.69 -11.99 12.62
N ALA A 215 -11.08 -11.66 11.50
CA ALA A 215 -10.44 -12.61 10.60
C ALA A 215 -9.16 -11.97 10.02
N PRO A 216 -8.11 -11.78 10.85
CA PRO A 216 -6.90 -11.09 10.43
C PRO A 216 -6.24 -11.81 9.25
N SER A 217 -5.85 -11.03 8.24
CA SER A 217 -5.45 -11.55 6.94
C SER A 217 -4.51 -10.55 6.25
N GLU A 218 -4.98 -9.90 5.20
CA GLU A 218 -4.32 -8.81 4.50
C GLU A 218 -4.12 -7.63 5.47
N ALA A 219 -5.14 -7.34 6.27
CA ALA A 219 -5.14 -6.35 7.32
C ALA A 219 -5.29 -6.98 8.72
N PRO A 220 -4.68 -6.38 9.76
CA PRO A 220 -4.78 -6.91 11.12
C PRO A 220 -6.14 -6.66 11.77
N ASP A 221 -6.92 -5.69 11.30
CA ASP A 221 -8.26 -5.32 11.77
C ASP A 221 -9.39 -5.83 10.88
N GLU A 222 -9.11 -6.83 10.05
CA GLU A 222 -10.08 -7.32 9.09
C GLU A 222 -11.23 -8.10 9.73
N ILE A 223 -12.45 -7.80 9.29
CA ILE A 223 -13.68 -8.43 9.73
C ILE A 223 -14.46 -8.99 8.54
N VAL A 224 -15.08 -10.14 8.78
CA VAL A 224 -16.03 -10.77 7.85
C VAL A 224 -17.45 -10.70 8.38
N MET A 225 -18.43 -10.70 7.49
CA MET A 225 -19.85 -10.73 7.84
C MET A 225 -20.52 -11.98 7.27
N TYR A 226 -21.20 -12.73 8.12
CA TYR A 226 -21.98 -13.90 7.73
C TYR A 226 -23.47 -13.67 7.92
N LEU A 227 -24.26 -13.98 6.89
CA LEU A 227 -25.72 -13.92 6.88
C LEU A 227 -26.27 -15.35 7.05
N PRO A 228 -26.70 -15.75 8.27
CA PRO A 228 -27.06 -17.14 8.53
C PRO A 228 -28.32 -17.60 7.80
N ASN A 229 -29.28 -16.69 7.54
CA ASN A 229 -30.58 -17.04 6.96
C ASN A 229 -30.47 -17.58 5.52
N ASN A 230 -29.50 -17.10 4.75
CA ASN A 230 -29.25 -17.52 3.37
C ASN A 230 -27.81 -17.99 3.13
N ARG A 231 -27.06 -18.24 4.22
CA ARG A 231 -25.70 -18.80 4.23
C ARG A 231 -24.72 -18.04 3.34
N VAL A 232 -24.78 -16.71 3.35
CA VAL A 232 -23.86 -15.84 2.58
C VAL A 232 -22.71 -15.38 3.48
N LEU A 233 -21.49 -15.57 2.99
CA LEU A 233 -20.27 -15.07 3.61
C LEU A 233 -19.73 -13.88 2.82
N LEU A 234 -19.69 -12.70 3.42
CA LEU A 234 -18.91 -11.57 2.90
C LEU A 234 -17.50 -11.70 3.46
N SER A 235 -16.56 -12.11 2.59
CA SER A 235 -15.25 -12.62 2.99
C SER A 235 -14.17 -11.56 3.13
N ALA A 236 -14.49 -10.28 2.93
CA ALA A 236 -13.52 -9.19 2.91
C ALA A 236 -12.37 -9.48 1.92
N GLU A 237 -11.12 -9.33 2.37
CA GLU A 237 -9.88 -9.69 1.65
C GLU A 237 -9.24 -10.99 2.16
N VAL A 238 -9.90 -11.73 3.07
CA VAL A 238 -9.41 -13.04 3.53
C VAL A 238 -9.26 -13.98 2.33
N ASP A 239 -10.22 -13.93 1.41
CA ASP A 239 -10.03 -14.32 0.01
C ASP A 239 -9.85 -13.04 -0.82
N GLN A 240 -8.62 -12.76 -1.26
CA GLN A 240 -8.26 -11.52 -1.96
C GLN A 240 -8.77 -11.46 -3.42
N GLY A 241 -9.67 -12.37 -3.79
CA GLY A 241 -10.23 -12.49 -5.13
C GLY A 241 -9.37 -13.34 -6.08
N PRO A 242 -9.48 -13.12 -7.41
CA PRO A 242 -8.97 -14.03 -8.44
C PRO A 242 -7.44 -13.95 -8.65
N THR A 243 -6.64 -14.05 -7.59
CA THR A 243 -5.18 -13.93 -7.62
C THR A 243 -4.52 -14.58 -6.40
N LEU A 244 -3.26 -15.00 -6.53
CA LEU A 244 -2.45 -15.36 -5.37
C LEU A 244 -2.41 -14.17 -4.40
N PRO A 245 -2.87 -14.34 -3.14
CA PRO A 245 -2.93 -13.25 -2.19
C PRO A 245 -1.55 -12.64 -1.92
N ASN A 246 -1.55 -11.33 -1.68
CA ASN A 246 -0.34 -10.59 -1.40
C ASN A 246 0.03 -10.73 0.07
N ILE A 247 0.59 -11.89 0.42
CA ILE A 247 1.10 -12.23 1.77
C ILE A 247 1.95 -11.08 2.33
N HIS A 248 2.70 -10.39 1.48
CA HIS A 248 3.28 -9.10 1.81
C HIS A 248 3.40 -8.17 0.62
N THR A 249 3.05 -6.90 0.81
CA THR A 249 3.09 -5.89 -0.25
C THR A 249 4.47 -5.24 -0.41
N LEU A 250 4.91 -5.06 -1.65
CA LEU A 250 6.17 -4.37 -1.96
C LEU A 250 6.17 -2.90 -1.56
N ARG A 251 5.01 -2.25 -1.41
CA ARG A 251 4.97 -0.86 -0.91
C ARG A 251 5.48 -0.74 0.53
N GLY A 252 5.46 -1.85 1.29
CA GLY A 252 5.96 -1.95 2.66
C GLY A 252 4.82 -1.88 3.67
N THR A 253 4.78 -2.85 4.57
CA THR A 253 3.89 -2.93 5.74
C THR A 253 4.64 -3.57 6.91
N LYS A 254 4.02 -3.64 8.08
CA LYS A 254 4.49 -4.56 9.14
C LYS A 254 4.40 -6.02 8.65
N PHE A 255 5.11 -6.92 9.32
CA PHE A 255 4.99 -8.36 9.07
C PHE A 255 3.52 -8.78 9.16
N ARG A 256 3.06 -9.50 8.14
CA ARG A 256 1.75 -10.15 8.07
C ARG A 256 2.02 -11.63 8.27
N ASP A 257 1.47 -12.20 9.33
CA ASP A 257 1.68 -13.60 9.67
C ASP A 257 0.81 -14.50 8.79
N PRO A 258 1.39 -15.30 7.88
CA PRO A 258 0.61 -16.20 7.03
C PRO A 258 -0.15 -17.27 7.82
N VAL A 259 0.33 -17.65 9.01
CA VAL A 259 -0.33 -18.64 9.87
C VAL A 259 -1.64 -18.09 10.41
N LEU A 260 -1.67 -16.81 10.81
CA LEU A 260 -2.92 -16.14 11.20
C LEU A 260 -3.91 -16.08 10.04
N TRP A 261 -3.44 -15.76 8.82
CA TRP A 261 -4.30 -15.74 7.63
C TRP A 261 -4.86 -17.14 7.30
N VAL A 262 -4.04 -18.20 7.42
CA VAL A 262 -4.49 -19.59 7.26
C VAL A 262 -5.61 -19.93 8.26
N ASN A 263 -5.47 -19.49 9.53
CA ASN A 263 -6.50 -19.69 10.54
C ASN A 263 -7.81 -18.94 10.20
N SER A 264 -7.70 -17.72 9.66
CA SER A 264 -8.85 -16.95 9.16
C SER A 264 -9.56 -17.70 8.02
N LEU A 265 -8.83 -18.29 7.08
CA LEU A 265 -9.44 -19.11 6.03
C LEU A 265 -10.13 -20.38 6.59
N ASP A 266 -9.53 -21.03 7.58
CA ASP A 266 -10.16 -22.17 8.26
C ASP A 266 -11.43 -21.77 9.05
N LEU A 267 -11.45 -20.57 9.65
CA LEU A 267 -12.66 -19.95 10.22
C LEU A 267 -13.74 -19.76 9.15
N LEU A 268 -13.38 -19.20 7.98
CA LEU A 268 -14.33 -18.97 6.89
C LEU A 268 -14.95 -20.29 6.38
N ARG A 269 -14.14 -21.34 6.26
CA ARG A 269 -14.60 -22.69 5.86
C ARG A 269 -15.59 -23.28 6.86
N ALA A 270 -15.46 -22.98 8.15
CA ALA A 270 -16.34 -23.49 9.19
C ALA A 270 -17.80 -23.02 9.05
N PHE A 271 -18.04 -21.87 8.38
CA PHE A 271 -19.40 -21.39 8.10
C PHE A 271 -20.18 -22.26 7.11
N LYS A 272 -19.49 -23.06 6.28
CA LYS A 272 -20.11 -23.87 5.22
C LYS A 272 -21.07 -23.03 4.36
N ALA A 273 -20.61 -21.84 3.98
CA ALA A 273 -21.40 -20.87 3.24
C ALA A 273 -21.80 -21.43 1.87
N GLU A 274 -23.02 -21.14 1.44
CA GLU A 274 -23.49 -21.49 0.10
C GLU A 274 -23.03 -20.47 -0.95
N TYR A 275 -22.84 -19.22 -0.50
CA TYR A 275 -22.36 -18.13 -1.32
C TYR A 275 -21.25 -17.37 -0.61
N MET A 276 -20.24 -16.95 -1.36
CA MET A 276 -19.16 -16.08 -0.87
C MET A 276 -19.09 -14.82 -1.73
N VAL A 277 -19.03 -13.66 -1.09
CA VAL A 277 -18.94 -12.35 -1.75
C VAL A 277 -17.66 -11.65 -1.25
N PRO A 278 -16.56 -11.68 -2.02
CA PRO A 278 -15.32 -11.01 -1.65
C PRO A 278 -15.39 -9.51 -1.92
N SER A 279 -14.55 -8.74 -1.22
CA SER A 279 -14.37 -7.31 -1.49
C SER A 279 -13.59 -7.04 -2.78
N HIS A 280 -13.07 -8.07 -3.45
CA HIS A 280 -12.41 -7.98 -4.75
C HIS A 280 -12.85 -9.12 -5.68
N GLY A 281 -13.14 -8.78 -6.94
CA GLY A 281 -13.53 -9.76 -7.95
C GLY A 281 -14.98 -10.24 -7.83
N GLN A 282 -15.27 -11.44 -8.34
CA GLN A 282 -16.65 -11.93 -8.52
C GLN A 282 -17.12 -12.79 -7.34
N PRO A 283 -18.42 -12.78 -7.00
CA PRO A 283 -18.99 -13.72 -6.04
C PRO A 283 -18.86 -15.19 -6.49
N VAL A 284 -18.78 -16.08 -5.51
CA VAL A 284 -18.73 -17.54 -5.70
C VAL A 284 -20.04 -18.16 -5.18
N SER A 285 -20.64 -19.03 -5.98
CA SER A 285 -21.93 -19.68 -5.66
C SER A 285 -21.80 -21.20 -5.64
N GLY A 286 -22.47 -21.82 -4.69
CA GLY A 286 -22.45 -23.26 -4.45
C GLY A 286 -21.47 -23.61 -3.33
N GLN A 287 -21.96 -24.29 -2.30
CA GLN A 287 -21.19 -24.61 -1.09
C GLN A 287 -19.88 -25.35 -1.40
N ASP A 288 -19.92 -26.33 -2.32
CA ASP A 288 -18.73 -27.08 -2.71
C ASP A 288 -17.69 -26.18 -3.39
N LYS A 289 -18.14 -25.21 -4.20
CA LYS A 289 -17.22 -24.29 -4.87
C LYS A 289 -16.63 -23.27 -3.91
N VAL A 290 -17.42 -22.77 -2.96
CA VAL A 290 -16.94 -21.90 -1.88
C VAL A 290 -15.90 -22.62 -1.03
N GLU A 291 -16.18 -23.87 -0.61
CA GLU A 291 -15.20 -24.69 0.11
C GLU A 291 -13.92 -24.88 -0.70
N GLU A 292 -14.05 -25.25 -1.98
CA GLU A 292 -12.92 -25.49 -2.86
C GLU A 292 -12.03 -24.25 -2.99
N VAL A 293 -12.61 -23.07 -3.24
CA VAL A 293 -11.85 -21.80 -3.34
C VAL A 293 -11.13 -21.52 -2.03
N LEU A 294 -11.84 -21.50 -0.90
CA LEU A 294 -11.24 -21.22 0.40
C LEU A 294 -10.13 -22.21 0.76
N ARG A 295 -10.33 -23.51 0.50
CA ARG A 295 -9.33 -24.55 0.75
C ARG A 295 -8.11 -24.37 -0.14
N MET A 296 -8.28 -24.10 -1.43
CA MET A 296 -7.16 -23.91 -2.36
C MET A 296 -6.36 -22.65 -2.00
N THR A 297 -7.03 -21.53 -1.68
CA THR A 297 -6.38 -20.30 -1.18
C THR A 297 -5.60 -20.58 0.11
N ARG A 298 -6.22 -21.29 1.06
CA ARG A 298 -5.60 -21.70 2.32
C ARG A 298 -4.36 -22.55 2.12
N ASP A 299 -4.44 -23.56 1.25
CA ASP A 299 -3.32 -24.46 0.96
C ASP A 299 -2.21 -23.73 0.20
N GLY A 300 -2.54 -22.77 -0.66
CA GLY A 300 -1.58 -21.87 -1.32
C GLY A 300 -0.75 -21.06 -0.33
N ILE A 301 -1.40 -20.35 0.60
CA ILE A 301 -0.73 -19.55 1.63
C ILE A 301 0.09 -20.45 2.57
N ALA A 302 -0.51 -21.54 3.06
CA ALA A 302 0.16 -22.50 3.94
C ALA A 302 1.40 -23.10 3.27
N TYR A 303 1.33 -23.46 1.99
CA TYR A 303 2.47 -24.01 1.27
C TYR A 303 3.63 -23.00 1.18
N VAL A 304 3.34 -21.74 0.82
CA VAL A 304 4.38 -20.69 0.77
C VAL A 304 5.05 -20.53 2.12
N HIS A 305 4.28 -20.48 3.20
CA HIS A 305 4.78 -20.40 4.56
C HIS A 305 5.61 -21.64 4.95
N ASP A 306 4.99 -22.82 4.94
CA ASP A 306 5.56 -24.05 5.49
C ASP A 306 6.82 -24.47 4.74
N GLN A 307 6.84 -24.30 3.41
CA GLN A 307 8.03 -24.59 2.63
C GLN A 307 9.13 -23.56 2.85
N SER A 308 8.80 -22.28 3.04
CA SER A 308 9.80 -21.28 3.45
C SER A 308 10.44 -21.70 4.77
N VAL A 309 9.64 -21.97 5.81
CA VAL A 309 10.14 -22.38 7.14
C VAL A 309 10.96 -23.67 7.08
N ARG A 310 10.49 -24.67 6.33
CA ARG A 310 11.23 -25.93 6.14
C ARG A 310 12.61 -25.71 5.54
N TRP A 311 12.76 -24.81 4.58
CA TRP A 311 14.04 -24.54 3.92
C TRP A 311 14.91 -23.55 4.72
N MET A 312 14.33 -22.61 5.45
CA MET A 312 15.06 -21.79 6.44
C MET A 312 15.72 -22.66 7.50
N ASN A 313 15.00 -23.66 8.01
CA ASN A 313 15.55 -24.64 8.96
C ASN A 313 16.67 -25.52 8.37
N LYS A 314 16.95 -25.40 7.07
CA LYS A 314 18.08 -26.02 6.38
C LYS A 314 19.17 -25.00 6.00
N GLY A 315 19.07 -23.78 6.49
CA GLY A 315 20.05 -22.71 6.29
C GLY A 315 19.91 -21.92 4.99
N LEU A 316 18.79 -22.05 4.26
CA LEU A 316 18.61 -21.28 3.02
C LEU A 316 18.30 -19.80 3.34
N THR A 317 19.01 -18.92 2.64
CA THR A 317 18.82 -17.47 2.65
C THR A 317 17.59 -17.05 1.82
N PRO A 318 17.09 -15.80 1.95
CA PRO A 318 15.91 -15.34 1.22
C PRO A 318 15.95 -15.57 -0.29
N ASP A 319 17.11 -15.35 -0.94
CA ASP A 319 17.24 -15.51 -2.39
C ASP A 319 17.32 -16.98 -2.80
N GLU A 320 17.87 -17.86 -1.95
CA GLU A 320 17.85 -19.31 -2.18
C GLU A 320 16.44 -19.90 -1.99
N LEU A 321 15.65 -19.35 -1.05
CA LEU A 321 14.25 -19.74 -0.86
C LEU A 321 13.42 -19.47 -2.13
N VAL A 322 13.68 -18.37 -2.83
CA VAL A 322 12.97 -17.98 -4.05
C VAL A 322 13.12 -19.00 -5.16
N GLU A 323 14.31 -19.59 -5.28
CA GLU A 323 14.57 -20.64 -6.25
C GLU A 323 13.98 -21.99 -5.83
N LYS A 324 13.82 -22.21 -4.52
CA LYS A 324 13.42 -23.49 -3.96
C LYS A 324 11.92 -23.65 -3.76
N VAL A 325 11.25 -22.61 -3.28
CA VAL A 325 9.82 -22.64 -2.95
C VAL A 325 9.01 -22.27 -4.20
N LYS A 326 8.33 -23.27 -4.76
CA LYS A 326 7.44 -23.12 -5.93
C LYS A 326 6.15 -23.85 -5.63
N LEU A 327 5.01 -23.21 -5.91
CA LEU A 327 3.70 -23.85 -5.75
C LEU A 327 3.67 -25.16 -6.57
N PRO A 328 3.13 -26.25 -6.02
CA PRO A 328 2.96 -27.49 -6.75
C PRO A 328 1.96 -27.29 -7.91
N PRO A 329 2.00 -28.11 -8.98
CA PRO A 329 1.22 -27.86 -10.19
C PRO A 329 -0.29 -27.67 -9.97
N HIS A 330 -0.89 -28.38 -9.01
CA HIS A 330 -2.32 -28.24 -8.71
C HIS A 330 -2.69 -26.90 -8.06
N LEU A 331 -1.78 -26.27 -7.31
CA LEU A 331 -1.96 -24.93 -6.76
C LEU A 331 -1.59 -23.87 -7.80
N ALA A 332 -0.42 -23.99 -8.44
CA ALA A 332 0.05 -23.04 -9.45
C ALA A 332 -0.88 -22.90 -10.67
N GLY A 333 -1.61 -23.97 -11.00
CA GLY A 333 -2.58 -24.04 -12.09
C GLY A 333 -4.02 -23.70 -11.69
N TYR A 334 -4.31 -23.42 -10.42
CA TYR A 334 -5.66 -23.09 -9.95
C TYR A 334 -6.02 -21.65 -10.33
N THR A 335 -6.43 -21.48 -11.58
CA THR A 335 -6.76 -20.19 -12.17
C THR A 335 -8.22 -19.79 -11.89
N PRO A 336 -8.50 -18.51 -11.61
CA PRO A 336 -7.53 -17.41 -11.50
C PRO A 336 -6.88 -17.25 -10.09
N TYR A 337 -7.46 -17.86 -9.06
CA TYR A 337 -7.18 -17.60 -7.63
C TYR A 337 -5.75 -17.82 -7.11
N LEU A 338 -4.89 -18.58 -7.78
CA LEU A 338 -3.50 -18.77 -7.33
C LEU A 338 -2.46 -18.36 -8.39
N ARG A 339 -2.89 -17.58 -9.38
CA ARG A 339 -2.00 -16.96 -10.37
C ARG A 339 -1.42 -15.67 -9.80
N GLU A 340 -0.16 -15.37 -10.11
CA GLU A 340 0.62 -14.30 -9.47
C GLU A 340 0.31 -12.89 -10.02
N TYR A 341 -0.96 -12.53 -10.20
CA TYR A 341 -1.34 -11.20 -10.72
C TYR A 341 -1.07 -10.08 -9.71
N TYR A 342 -1.15 -10.37 -8.41
CA TYR A 342 -1.00 -9.39 -7.32
C TYR A 342 0.11 -9.79 -6.34
N GLY A 343 -0.05 -10.89 -5.60
CA GLY A 343 1.03 -11.53 -4.84
C GLY A 343 1.98 -12.34 -5.72
N THR A 344 3.18 -12.61 -5.21
CA THR A 344 4.10 -13.61 -5.79
C THR A 344 4.67 -14.46 -4.68
N VAL A 345 4.96 -15.73 -4.97
CA VAL A 345 5.73 -16.60 -4.08
C VAL A 345 7.10 -15.97 -3.80
N LYS A 346 7.73 -15.40 -4.83
CA LYS A 346 9.10 -14.86 -4.73
C LYS A 346 9.26 -13.74 -3.70
N HIS A 347 8.33 -12.79 -3.60
CA HIS A 347 8.42 -11.76 -2.55
C HIS A 347 7.80 -12.22 -1.23
N SER A 348 6.86 -13.17 -1.27
CA SER A 348 6.25 -13.72 -0.05
C SER A 348 7.26 -14.50 0.78
N VAL A 349 8.08 -15.37 0.17
CA VAL A 349 9.09 -16.17 0.89
C VAL A 349 10.15 -15.29 1.55
N ARG A 350 10.51 -14.17 0.90
CA ARG A 350 11.45 -13.19 1.46
C ARG A 350 10.87 -12.50 2.69
N GLN A 351 9.57 -12.19 2.65
CA GLN A 351 8.93 -11.65 3.83
C GLN A 351 8.86 -12.69 4.94
N VAL A 352 8.51 -13.96 4.64
CA VAL A 352 8.42 -15.00 5.67
C VAL A 352 9.75 -15.14 6.38
N TYR A 353 10.86 -15.10 5.63
CA TYR A 353 12.20 -15.03 6.20
C TYR A 353 12.37 -13.82 7.12
N ASN A 354 12.08 -12.61 6.63
CA ASN A 354 12.26 -11.39 7.42
C ASN A 354 11.39 -11.38 8.69
N GLY A 355 10.18 -11.93 8.64
CA GLY A 355 9.28 -12.06 9.79
C GLY A 355 9.80 -12.94 10.91
N TYR A 356 10.45 -14.06 10.56
CA TYR A 356 10.97 -15.01 11.55
C TYR A 356 12.41 -14.73 11.97
N LEU A 357 13.27 -14.37 11.02
CA LEU A 357 14.73 -14.28 11.22
C LEU A 357 15.28 -12.86 11.06
N GLY A 358 14.45 -11.91 10.64
CA GLY A 358 14.87 -10.53 10.39
C GLY A 358 15.67 -10.37 9.10
N TRP A 359 16.41 -9.26 9.02
CA TRP A 359 17.18 -8.88 7.84
C TRP A 359 18.51 -9.64 7.70
N PHE A 360 19.07 -10.13 8.81
CA PHE A 360 20.41 -10.72 8.86
C PHE A 360 20.38 -12.18 8.39
N GLN A 361 21.21 -12.50 7.39
CA GLN A 361 21.19 -13.81 6.72
C GLN A 361 22.15 -14.84 7.34
N GLY A 362 22.96 -14.42 8.31
CA GLY A 362 23.92 -15.29 9.00
C GLY A 362 25.38 -15.12 8.56
N ASP A 363 25.65 -14.42 7.45
CA ASP A 363 27.01 -14.08 7.03
C ASP A 363 27.44 -12.76 7.69
N PRO A 364 28.49 -12.74 8.54
CA PRO A 364 28.99 -11.52 9.17
C PRO A 364 29.40 -10.39 8.21
N VAL A 365 29.64 -10.68 6.92
CA VAL A 365 29.84 -9.65 5.89
C VAL A 365 28.66 -8.67 5.80
N ASP A 366 27.45 -9.13 6.14
CA ASP A 366 26.24 -8.31 6.13
C ASP A 366 26.04 -7.49 7.41
N LEU A 367 26.84 -7.70 8.48
CA LEU A 367 26.69 -6.94 9.74
C LEU A 367 27.08 -5.48 9.59
N ASP A 368 28.14 -5.21 8.84
CA ASP A 368 28.64 -3.87 8.53
C ASP A 368 29.18 -3.85 7.09
N PRO A 369 28.28 -3.93 6.09
CA PRO A 369 28.69 -4.03 4.70
C PRO A 369 29.37 -2.74 4.25
N THR A 370 30.35 -2.85 3.36
CA THR A 370 30.96 -1.66 2.74
C THR A 370 29.87 -0.75 2.17
N PRO A 371 29.86 0.57 2.49
CA PRO A 371 28.83 1.49 2.02
C PRO A 371 28.58 1.37 0.50
N PRO A 372 27.32 1.40 0.03
CA PRO A 372 26.98 1.07 -1.36
C PRO A 372 27.79 1.81 -2.42
N MET A 373 28.01 3.12 -2.26
CA MET A 373 28.82 3.94 -3.17
C MET A 373 30.28 3.46 -3.21
N GLU A 374 30.89 3.22 -2.05
CA GLU A 374 32.29 2.76 -1.95
C GLU A 374 32.46 1.34 -2.51
N LYS A 375 31.47 0.46 -2.28
CA LYS A 375 31.42 -0.87 -2.90
C LYS A 375 31.37 -0.76 -4.42
N SER A 376 30.50 0.10 -4.96
CA SER A 376 30.41 0.33 -6.41
C SER A 376 31.72 0.83 -7.02
N LYS A 377 32.41 1.79 -6.38
CA LYS A 377 33.71 2.30 -6.85
C LYS A 377 34.74 1.18 -6.99
N ARG A 378 34.89 0.36 -5.96
CA ARG A 378 35.85 -0.76 -5.94
C ARG A 378 35.51 -1.82 -7.01
N LEU A 379 34.24 -2.17 -7.14
CA LEU A 379 33.79 -3.15 -8.14
C LEU A 379 34.02 -2.65 -9.56
N ILE A 380 33.72 -1.37 -9.85
CA ILE A 380 33.95 -0.76 -11.17
C ILE A 380 35.44 -0.71 -11.50
N GLU A 381 36.29 -0.36 -10.54
CA GLU A 381 37.75 -0.39 -10.71
C GLU A 381 38.24 -1.81 -11.06
N MET A 382 37.79 -2.83 -10.31
CA MET A 382 38.11 -4.24 -10.58
C MET A 382 37.62 -4.73 -11.94
N MET A 383 36.44 -4.27 -12.39
CA MET A 383 35.89 -4.59 -13.72
C MET A 383 36.57 -3.82 -14.87
N GLY A 384 37.56 -2.98 -14.55
CA GLY A 384 38.37 -2.26 -15.53
C GLY A 384 37.76 -0.94 -16.00
N GLY A 385 36.98 -0.29 -15.13
CA GLY A 385 36.45 1.06 -15.30
C GLY A 385 35.02 1.12 -15.80
N ARG A 386 34.41 2.31 -15.63
CA ARG A 386 33.01 2.62 -15.98
C ARG A 386 32.62 2.10 -17.37
N ASP A 387 33.41 2.42 -18.39
CA ASP A 387 33.05 2.13 -19.78
C ASP A 387 33.01 0.63 -20.08
N LYS A 388 33.87 -0.18 -19.43
CA LYS A 388 33.82 -1.64 -19.57
C LYS A 388 32.59 -2.23 -18.91
N VAL A 389 32.17 -1.68 -17.77
CA VAL A 389 30.94 -2.10 -17.09
C VAL A 389 29.71 -1.77 -17.93
N LEU A 390 29.66 -0.57 -18.52
CA LEU A 390 28.53 -0.18 -19.38
C LEU A 390 28.53 -0.93 -20.71
N LEU A 391 29.70 -1.28 -21.27
CA LEU A 391 29.78 -2.17 -22.42
C LEU A 391 29.21 -3.56 -22.09
N ALA A 392 29.59 -4.13 -20.94
CA ALA A 392 29.05 -5.41 -20.49
C ALA A 392 27.53 -5.34 -20.22
N ALA A 393 27.04 -4.23 -19.68
CA ALA A 393 25.61 -3.99 -19.47
C ALA A 393 24.84 -3.91 -20.80
N GLY A 394 25.40 -3.21 -21.80
CA GLY A 394 24.85 -3.15 -23.15
C GLY A 394 24.84 -4.52 -23.84
N ASP A 395 25.91 -5.30 -23.71
CA ASP A 395 25.98 -6.67 -24.23
C ASP A 395 24.95 -7.59 -23.58
N ALA A 396 24.74 -7.48 -22.26
CA ALA A 396 23.70 -8.21 -21.55
C ALA A 396 22.31 -7.83 -22.07
N TYR A 397 22.05 -6.54 -22.26
CA TYR A 397 20.80 -6.02 -22.81
C TYR A 397 20.53 -6.58 -24.22
N LEU A 398 21.51 -6.54 -25.12
CA LEU A 398 21.38 -7.05 -26.49
C LEU A 398 21.14 -8.57 -26.54
N LYS A 399 21.56 -9.32 -25.52
CA LYS A 399 21.31 -10.76 -25.38
C LYS A 399 19.95 -11.08 -24.73
N GLY A 400 19.20 -10.06 -24.31
CA GLY A 400 17.93 -10.22 -23.61
C GLY A 400 18.06 -10.46 -22.10
N ASP A 401 19.26 -10.33 -21.54
CA ASP A 401 19.52 -10.45 -20.11
C ASP A 401 19.31 -9.10 -19.41
N TYR A 402 18.06 -8.64 -19.43
CA TYR A 402 17.67 -7.31 -18.99
C TYR A 402 17.89 -7.09 -17.48
N GLN A 403 17.67 -8.13 -16.67
CA GLN A 403 17.87 -8.03 -15.23
C GLN A 403 19.35 -7.81 -14.92
N TRP A 404 20.25 -8.57 -15.54
CA TRP A 404 21.70 -8.39 -15.37
C TRP A 404 22.21 -7.05 -15.93
N ALA A 405 21.69 -6.61 -17.08
CA ALA A 405 22.00 -5.30 -17.62
C ALA A 405 21.66 -4.17 -16.64
N ALA A 406 20.48 -4.23 -16.01
CA ALA A 406 20.04 -3.27 -15.00
C ALA A 406 20.90 -3.30 -13.72
N GLU A 407 21.34 -4.49 -13.30
CA GLU A 407 22.25 -4.66 -12.15
C GLU A 407 23.61 -4.02 -12.40
N LEU A 408 24.22 -4.28 -13.56
CA LEU A 408 25.50 -3.68 -13.94
C LEU A 408 25.42 -2.15 -14.03
N ALA A 409 24.38 -1.62 -14.67
CA ALA A 409 24.15 -0.18 -14.77
C ALA A 409 23.95 0.48 -13.39
N SER A 410 23.37 -0.25 -12.42
CA SER A 410 23.15 0.27 -11.06
C SER A 410 24.44 0.57 -10.31
N TYR A 411 25.54 -0.14 -10.57
CA TYR A 411 26.84 0.19 -9.96
C TYR A 411 27.31 1.58 -10.38
N VAL A 412 27.13 1.93 -11.66
CA VAL A 412 27.55 3.23 -12.21
C VAL A 412 26.64 4.34 -11.68
N ILE A 413 25.32 4.12 -11.67
CA ILE A 413 24.35 5.10 -11.16
C ILE A 413 24.65 5.46 -9.70
N ARG A 414 24.99 4.49 -8.84
CA ARG A 414 25.34 4.76 -7.42
C ARG A 414 26.55 5.69 -7.22
N ILE A 415 27.40 5.86 -8.23
CA ILE A 415 28.55 6.78 -8.19
C ILE A 415 28.16 8.13 -8.80
N ASP A 416 27.49 8.09 -9.95
CA ASP A 416 27.00 9.26 -10.67
C ASP A 416 25.52 9.07 -11.02
N HIS A 417 24.64 9.66 -10.20
CA HIS A 417 23.20 9.58 -10.41
C HIS A 417 22.76 10.18 -11.75
N GLU A 418 23.58 11.03 -12.38
CA GLU A 418 23.29 11.72 -13.63
C GLU A 418 23.89 11.03 -14.86
N ASP A 419 24.48 9.84 -14.69
CA ASP A 419 25.07 9.07 -15.79
C ASP A 419 24.02 8.64 -16.81
N LYS A 420 23.93 9.39 -17.91
CA LYS A 420 22.91 9.20 -18.95
C LYS A 420 22.92 7.79 -19.56
N LEU A 421 24.10 7.24 -19.82
CA LEU A 421 24.21 5.93 -20.48
C LEU A 421 23.78 4.81 -19.54
N ALA A 422 24.21 4.87 -18.27
CA ALA A 422 23.79 3.90 -17.26
C ALA A 422 22.28 3.96 -17.02
N ARG A 423 21.72 5.17 -16.90
CA ARG A 423 20.28 5.38 -16.74
C ARG A 423 19.47 4.85 -17.92
N ASP A 424 19.92 5.11 -19.16
CA ASP A 424 19.24 4.63 -20.37
C ASP A 424 19.23 3.10 -20.46
N ILE A 425 20.38 2.43 -20.23
CA ILE A 425 20.45 0.95 -20.20
C ILE A 425 19.48 0.37 -19.16
N LYS A 426 19.47 0.93 -17.93
CA LYS A 426 18.60 0.46 -16.85
C LYS A 426 17.12 0.74 -17.16
N ALA A 427 16.79 1.91 -17.71
CA ALA A 427 15.42 2.26 -18.07
C ALA A 427 14.86 1.33 -19.16
N ARG A 428 15.61 1.12 -20.25
CA ARG A 428 15.22 0.20 -21.34
C ARG A 428 15.04 -1.23 -20.82
N SER A 429 15.95 -1.69 -19.97
CA SER A 429 15.86 -3.01 -19.34
C SER A 429 14.59 -3.16 -18.51
N PHE A 430 14.26 -2.16 -17.68
CA PHE A 430 13.04 -2.14 -16.90
C PHE A 430 11.76 -2.05 -17.74
N ARG A 431 11.77 -1.32 -18.86
CA ARG A 431 10.64 -1.33 -19.81
C ARG A 431 10.38 -2.75 -20.35
N LYS A 432 11.42 -3.46 -20.80
CA LYS A 432 11.30 -4.85 -21.29
C LYS A 432 10.80 -5.80 -20.20
N LEU A 433 11.38 -5.73 -19.00
CA LEU A 433 10.96 -6.55 -17.86
C LEU A 433 9.51 -6.25 -17.43
N GLY A 434 9.15 -4.98 -17.31
CA GLY A 434 7.83 -4.54 -16.89
C GLY A 434 6.74 -4.94 -17.88
N TYR A 435 6.97 -4.74 -19.18
CA TYR A 435 5.97 -5.09 -20.20
C TYR A 435 5.72 -6.60 -20.31
N ALA A 436 6.74 -7.43 -20.07
CA ALA A 436 6.62 -8.88 -20.06
C ALA A 436 5.94 -9.44 -18.78
N ASN A 437 5.88 -8.68 -17.70
CA ASN A 437 5.47 -9.17 -16.39
C ASN A 437 3.93 -9.23 -16.24
N MET A 438 3.42 -10.35 -15.72
CA MET A 438 1.99 -10.51 -15.38
C MET A 438 1.64 -9.93 -14.01
N ASN A 439 2.61 -9.90 -13.09
CA ASN A 439 2.39 -9.38 -11.75
C ASN A 439 2.35 -7.85 -11.81
N ILE A 440 1.21 -7.26 -11.44
CA ILE A 440 0.99 -5.82 -11.56
C ILE A 440 1.97 -5.03 -10.69
N ASN A 441 2.29 -5.53 -9.49
CA ASN A 441 3.18 -4.82 -8.58
C ASN A 441 4.59 -4.76 -9.20
N TRP A 442 5.13 -5.88 -9.64
CA TRP A 442 6.47 -5.92 -10.27
C TRP A 442 6.50 -5.13 -11.57
N ARG A 443 5.48 -5.28 -12.42
CA ARG A 443 5.31 -4.49 -13.64
C ARG A 443 5.40 -3.00 -13.32
N ASN A 444 4.60 -2.52 -12.38
CA ASN A 444 4.51 -1.10 -12.06
C ASN A 444 5.80 -0.59 -11.42
N TRP A 445 6.47 -1.39 -10.58
CA TRP A 445 7.79 -1.06 -10.05
C TRP A 445 8.80 -0.86 -11.16
N TYR A 446 8.90 -1.79 -12.12
CA TYR A 446 9.81 -1.65 -13.25
C TYR A 446 9.49 -0.42 -14.11
N LEU A 447 8.24 -0.24 -14.54
CA LEU A 447 7.86 0.85 -15.45
C LEU A 447 7.94 2.24 -14.79
N THR A 448 7.60 2.35 -13.50
CA THR A 448 7.75 3.62 -12.77
C THR A 448 9.22 3.93 -12.56
N SER A 449 10.04 2.91 -12.27
CA SER A 449 11.50 3.06 -12.16
C SER A 449 12.13 3.53 -13.47
N ALA A 450 11.68 3.00 -14.62
CA ALA A 450 12.11 3.48 -15.93
C ALA A 450 11.71 4.95 -16.14
N THR A 451 10.48 5.33 -15.78
CA THR A 451 9.97 6.72 -15.85
C THR A 451 10.82 7.68 -15.00
N GLU A 452 11.25 7.25 -13.81
CA GLU A 452 12.18 8.01 -12.96
C GLU A 452 13.56 8.16 -13.60
N LEU A 453 14.14 7.06 -14.10
CA LEU A 453 15.44 7.06 -14.77
C LEU A 453 15.46 7.95 -16.03
N GLU A 454 14.33 8.05 -16.73
CA GLU A 454 14.10 8.94 -17.87
C GLU A 454 13.94 10.43 -17.48
N GLY A 455 13.99 10.79 -16.19
CA GLY A 455 13.86 12.18 -15.72
C GLY A 455 12.43 12.72 -15.75
N LYS A 456 11.44 11.83 -15.84
CA LYS A 456 10.01 12.21 -15.88
C LYS A 456 9.39 12.30 -14.47
N LEU A 457 10.06 11.76 -13.45
CA LEU A 457 9.63 11.74 -12.05
C LEU A 457 10.77 12.18 -11.12
N ASP A 458 11.18 13.44 -11.21
CA ASP A 458 12.28 14.04 -10.45
C ASP A 458 11.86 15.30 -9.67
N GLY A 459 12.66 15.68 -8.66
CA GLY A 459 12.51 16.92 -7.89
C GLY A 459 11.06 17.25 -7.49
N ASP A 460 10.59 18.42 -7.92
CA ASP A 460 9.24 18.93 -7.66
C ASP A 460 8.12 18.03 -8.20
N LYS A 461 8.35 17.30 -9.30
CA LYS A 461 7.34 16.38 -9.85
C LYS A 461 7.16 15.20 -8.91
N ALA A 462 8.26 14.62 -8.43
CA ALA A 462 8.23 13.53 -7.46
C ALA A 462 7.57 13.97 -6.14
N LEU A 463 7.88 15.18 -5.67
CA LEU A 463 7.25 15.76 -4.48
C LEU A 463 5.73 15.88 -4.64
N LYS A 464 5.26 16.54 -5.70
CA LYS A 464 3.82 16.73 -5.96
C LYS A 464 3.10 15.40 -6.11
N ALA A 465 3.72 14.43 -6.79
CA ALA A 465 3.14 13.12 -6.96
C ALA A 465 3.05 12.36 -5.62
N GLY A 466 4.08 12.44 -4.79
CA GLY A 466 4.05 11.88 -3.43
C GLY A 466 2.97 12.49 -2.55
N GLN A 467 2.79 13.81 -2.60
CA GLN A 467 1.73 14.51 -1.88
C GLN A 467 0.33 14.09 -2.35
N ALA A 468 0.12 13.97 -3.66
CA ALA A 468 -1.14 13.48 -4.22
C ALA A 468 -1.44 12.03 -3.79
N MET A 469 -0.44 11.15 -3.80
CA MET A 469 -0.59 9.78 -3.30
C MET A 469 -0.89 9.74 -1.79
N ARG A 470 -0.29 10.64 -1.00
CA ARG A 470 -0.50 10.73 0.45
C ARG A 470 -1.94 11.09 0.80
N ALA A 471 -2.59 11.92 -0.01
CA ALA A 471 -3.98 12.31 0.19
C ALA A 471 -4.98 11.14 0.09
N MET A 472 -4.57 9.99 -0.47
CA MET A 472 -5.38 8.76 -0.50
C MET A 472 -5.35 7.98 0.82
N PHE A 473 -4.30 8.16 1.63
CA PHE A 473 -4.12 7.46 2.91
C PHE A 473 -4.45 8.34 4.12
N LEU A 474 -4.25 9.65 3.98
CA LEU A 474 -4.43 10.60 5.07
C LEU A 474 -4.81 11.97 4.51
N SER A 475 -6.07 12.11 4.10
CA SER A 475 -6.60 13.39 3.64
C SER A 475 -6.88 14.37 4.81
N PRO A 476 -7.05 15.68 4.54
CA PRO A 476 -7.54 16.61 5.55
C PRO A 476 -8.91 16.21 6.13
N ASP A 477 -9.77 15.56 5.34
CA ASP A 477 -11.07 15.07 5.80
C ASP A 477 -10.92 13.94 6.83
N MET A 478 -10.00 13.00 6.57
CA MET A 478 -9.65 11.93 7.51
C MET A 478 -9.06 12.48 8.80
N LEU A 479 -8.08 13.39 8.70
CA LEU A 479 -7.40 13.95 9.88
C LEU A 479 -8.36 14.65 10.85
N LYS A 480 -9.40 15.31 10.35
CA LYS A 480 -10.44 15.93 11.18
C LYS A 480 -11.28 14.93 11.96
N ASN A 481 -11.42 13.70 11.45
CA ASN A 481 -12.18 12.62 12.07
C ASN A 481 -11.34 11.78 13.05
N LEU A 482 -10.02 12.01 13.15
CA LEU A 482 -9.13 11.28 14.03
C LEU A 482 -9.06 11.89 15.45
N PRO A 483 -8.84 11.07 16.49
CA PRO A 483 -8.59 11.56 17.85
C PRO A 483 -7.34 12.45 17.93
N VAL A 484 -7.34 13.44 18.83
CA VAL A 484 -6.22 14.38 19.02
C VAL A 484 -4.91 13.67 19.32
N ARG A 485 -4.96 12.60 20.13
CA ARG A 485 -3.82 11.75 20.45
C ARG A 485 -3.06 11.31 19.19
N GLU A 486 -3.78 10.84 18.18
CA GLU A 486 -3.21 10.28 16.96
C GLU A 486 -2.47 11.35 16.14
N PHE A 487 -3.00 12.58 16.14
CA PHE A 487 -2.32 13.72 15.53
C PHE A 487 -1.01 14.06 16.26
N LEU A 488 -1.04 14.17 17.60
CA LEU A 488 0.15 14.51 18.40
C LEU A 488 1.21 13.39 18.37
N GLN A 489 0.78 12.12 18.30
CA GLN A 489 1.68 10.97 18.21
C GLN A 489 2.57 11.03 16.95
N ASN A 490 2.08 11.60 15.85
CA ASN A 490 2.85 11.79 14.62
C ASN A 490 4.03 12.78 14.79
N TRP A 491 3.98 13.68 15.76
CA TRP A 491 5.07 14.62 16.00
C TRP A 491 6.30 13.94 16.61
N VAL A 492 6.10 12.83 17.32
CA VAL A 492 7.18 12.11 18.01
C VAL A 492 8.30 11.69 17.05
N THR A 493 7.97 11.30 15.82
CA THR A 493 8.97 10.89 14.80
C THR A 493 9.45 12.03 13.91
N ARG A 494 8.97 13.25 14.16
CA ARG A 494 9.37 14.45 13.41
C ARG A 494 10.42 15.27 14.14
N VAL A 495 10.84 14.89 15.34
CA VAL A 495 11.91 15.59 16.05
C VAL A 495 13.21 15.52 15.25
N ASP A 496 13.79 16.68 15.00
CA ASP A 496 15.11 16.83 14.41
C ASP A 496 16.12 16.93 15.56
N PRO A 497 16.94 15.88 15.79
CA PRO A 497 17.86 15.87 16.92
C PRO A 497 18.87 17.01 16.85
N ASP A 498 19.29 17.45 15.65
CA ASP A 498 20.26 18.54 15.49
C ASP A 498 19.68 19.88 15.99
N LYS A 499 18.37 20.08 15.81
CA LYS A 499 17.65 21.27 16.32
C LYS A 499 17.21 21.15 17.78
N ALA A 500 17.13 19.93 18.32
CA ALA A 500 16.55 19.64 19.63
C ALA A 500 17.58 19.26 20.72
N ASN A 501 18.86 19.13 20.38
CA ASN A 501 19.93 18.63 21.26
C ASN A 501 20.11 19.41 22.58
N ASP A 502 19.80 20.71 22.58
CA ASP A 502 19.92 21.61 23.74
C ASP A 502 18.55 21.93 24.39
N VAL A 503 17.47 21.30 23.92
CA VAL A 503 16.10 21.57 24.37
C VAL A 503 15.65 20.54 25.40
N ASN A 504 15.10 21.04 26.51
CA ASN A 504 14.41 20.25 27.54
C ASN A 504 13.14 21.01 27.94
N LEU A 505 12.05 20.79 27.22
CA LEU A 505 10.80 21.55 27.36
C LEU A 505 9.59 20.65 27.23
N THR A 506 8.55 20.98 28.00
CA THR A 506 7.23 20.35 27.91
C THR A 506 6.21 21.38 27.45
N LEU A 507 5.45 21.04 26.41
CA LEU A 507 4.33 21.85 25.91
C LEU A 507 3.02 21.09 26.12
N GLY A 508 2.15 21.64 26.97
CA GLY A 508 0.80 21.14 27.18
C GLY A 508 -0.18 21.65 26.12
N PHE A 509 -1.13 20.82 25.73
CA PHE A 509 -2.23 21.10 24.82
C PHE A 509 -3.54 20.76 25.53
N SER A 510 -4.48 21.70 25.55
CA SER A 510 -5.77 21.55 26.21
C SER A 510 -6.89 21.86 25.24
N PHE A 511 -7.85 20.94 25.14
CA PHE A 511 -8.97 20.96 24.21
C PHE A 511 -10.30 20.95 24.98
N PRO A 512 -10.83 22.13 25.36
CA PRO A 512 -12.00 22.23 26.23
C PRO A 512 -13.29 21.67 25.60
N ASP A 513 -13.46 21.81 24.29
CA ASP A 513 -14.62 21.34 23.53
C ASP A 513 -14.80 19.81 23.57
N ILE A 514 -13.70 19.07 23.71
CA ILE A 514 -13.70 17.60 23.83
C ILE A 514 -13.22 17.10 25.20
N GLN A 515 -12.87 18.00 26.13
CA GLN A 515 -12.37 17.70 27.48
C GLN A 515 -11.14 16.78 27.50
N GLU A 516 -10.18 17.04 26.59
CA GLU A 516 -8.93 16.31 26.52
C GLU A 516 -7.72 17.20 26.79
N ASP A 517 -6.74 16.66 27.52
CA ASP A 517 -5.45 17.28 27.79
C ASP A 517 -4.32 16.31 27.38
N TRP A 518 -3.29 16.85 26.74
CA TRP A 518 -2.12 16.11 26.27
C TRP A 518 -0.86 16.97 26.44
N ALA A 519 0.32 16.36 26.48
CA ALA A 519 1.58 17.13 26.42
C ALA A 519 2.63 16.43 25.58
N LEU A 520 3.46 17.22 24.90
CA LEU A 520 4.68 16.74 24.25
C LEU A 520 5.88 17.25 25.04
N GLU A 521 6.79 16.36 25.42
CA GLU A 521 8.03 16.68 26.11
C GLU A 521 9.21 16.36 25.21
N VAL A 522 10.00 17.38 24.88
CA VAL A 522 11.27 17.25 24.16
C VAL A 522 12.40 17.19 25.19
N ARG A 523 13.21 16.13 25.13
CA ARG A 523 14.43 15.94 25.90
C ARG A 523 15.59 15.61 24.97
N ARG A 524 16.37 16.61 24.56
CA ARG A 524 17.62 16.44 23.79
C ARG A 524 17.46 15.52 22.57
N GLY A 525 16.51 15.86 21.69
CA GLY A 525 16.20 15.06 20.50
C GLY A 525 15.28 13.86 20.71
N VAL A 526 14.81 13.60 21.93
CA VAL A 526 13.80 12.58 22.24
C VAL A 526 12.47 13.24 22.56
N VAL A 527 11.37 12.74 22.00
CA VAL A 527 10.03 13.25 22.29
C VAL A 527 9.18 12.20 22.99
N GLN A 528 8.49 12.59 24.05
CA GLN A 528 7.49 11.79 24.74
C GLN A 528 6.12 12.46 24.64
N LEU A 529 5.10 11.68 24.26
CA LEU A 529 3.70 12.06 24.37
C LEU A 529 3.16 11.63 25.74
N HIS A 530 2.57 12.58 26.47
CA HIS A 530 1.94 12.37 27.77
C HIS A 530 0.43 12.49 27.64
N ARG A 531 -0.29 11.60 28.35
CA ARG A 531 -1.71 11.79 28.61
C ARG A 531 -1.88 12.78 29.76
N GLY A 532 -2.68 13.82 29.55
CA GLY A 532 -2.74 14.95 30.47
C GLY A 532 -1.54 15.89 30.34
N ILE A 533 -1.58 16.98 31.11
CA ILE A 533 -0.49 17.95 31.21
C ILE A 533 0.21 17.72 32.55
N PRO A 534 1.49 17.30 32.58
CA PRO A 534 2.23 17.09 33.82
C PRO A 534 2.26 18.32 34.72
N ASP A 535 2.24 18.12 36.03
CA ASP A 535 2.32 19.20 37.02
C ASP A 535 3.60 20.03 36.83
N GLY A 536 3.46 21.35 36.93
CA GLY A 536 4.57 22.29 36.74
C GLY A 536 4.97 22.54 35.29
N THR A 537 4.23 22.01 34.31
CA THR A 537 4.45 22.32 32.88
C THR A 537 4.32 23.83 32.64
N PRO A 538 5.40 24.52 32.21
CA PRO A 538 5.42 25.98 32.14
C PRO A 538 4.81 26.56 30.86
N LEU A 539 4.65 25.73 29.82
CA LEU A 539 4.11 26.13 28.51
C LEU A 539 2.82 25.36 28.23
N LYS A 540 1.73 26.08 27.98
CA LYS A 540 0.42 25.49 27.66
C LYS A 540 -0.26 26.26 26.53
N LEU A 541 -0.82 25.51 25.58
CA LEU A 541 -1.75 26.00 24.57
C LEU A 541 -3.15 25.48 24.90
N THR A 542 -4.14 26.37 24.91
CA THR A 542 -5.55 26.00 25.03
C THR A 542 -6.29 26.44 23.77
N LEU A 543 -6.94 25.49 23.10
CA LEU A 543 -7.60 25.66 21.80
C LEU A 543 -8.66 24.56 21.63
N ASP A 544 -9.74 24.87 20.94
CA ASP A 544 -10.73 23.84 20.59
C ASP A 544 -10.18 22.89 19.51
N LYS A 545 -10.64 21.63 19.51
CA LYS A 545 -10.31 20.67 18.44
C LYS A 545 -10.73 21.22 17.08
N THR A 546 -11.84 21.95 17.01
CA THR A 546 -12.28 22.61 15.76
C THR A 546 -11.25 23.62 15.23
N TYR A 547 -10.49 24.30 16.10
CA TYR A 547 -9.38 25.15 15.67
C TYR A 547 -8.19 24.31 15.19
N LEU A 548 -7.84 23.25 15.91
CA LEU A 548 -6.79 22.31 15.50
C LEU A 548 -7.07 21.73 14.11
N ASP A 549 -8.33 21.43 13.79
CA ASP A 549 -8.76 20.96 12.47
C ASP A 549 -8.44 21.97 11.35
N THR A 550 -8.41 23.28 11.65
CA THR A 550 -7.96 24.33 10.71
C THR A 550 -6.43 24.45 10.60
N VAL A 551 -5.70 24.06 11.64
CA VAL A 551 -4.24 23.95 11.60
C VAL A 551 -3.83 22.75 10.74
N ILE A 552 -4.49 21.62 10.97
CA ILE A 552 -4.34 20.38 10.20
C ILE A 552 -4.58 20.60 8.71
N GLY A 553 -5.66 21.33 8.37
CA GLY A 553 -5.98 21.63 6.97
C GLY A 553 -5.11 22.72 6.35
N GLY A 554 -4.13 23.27 7.07
CA GLY A 554 -3.23 24.32 6.61
C GLY A 554 -3.85 25.72 6.50
N GLN A 555 -5.08 25.93 7.00
CA GLN A 555 -5.73 27.25 6.99
C GLN A 555 -5.17 28.18 8.08
N ASN A 556 -4.68 27.61 9.18
CA ASN A 556 -4.09 28.34 10.31
C ASN A 556 -2.81 27.66 10.82
N SER A 557 -2.18 28.27 11.84
CA SER A 557 -1.07 27.68 12.58
C SER A 557 -1.20 28.01 14.06
N LEU A 558 -0.58 27.20 14.93
CA LEU A 558 -0.61 27.42 16.38
C LEU A 558 -0.05 28.80 16.76
N LEU A 559 1.05 29.23 16.12
CA LEU A 559 1.66 30.54 16.38
C LEU A 559 0.79 31.70 15.88
N LYS A 560 0.15 31.56 14.72
CA LYS A 560 -0.78 32.57 14.21
C LYS A 560 -1.99 32.71 15.14
N GLY A 561 -2.57 31.59 15.58
CA GLY A 561 -3.68 31.58 16.54
C GLY A 561 -3.31 32.18 17.90
N ALA A 562 -2.09 31.92 18.37
CA ALA A 562 -1.57 32.53 19.59
C ALA A 562 -1.49 34.06 19.51
N VAL A 563 -1.09 34.60 18.35
CA VAL A 563 -1.01 36.05 18.12
C VAL A 563 -2.39 36.69 17.95
N LEU A 564 -3.33 35.99 17.30
CA LEU A 564 -4.68 36.50 17.02
C LEU A 564 -5.65 36.31 18.19
N GLY A 565 -5.30 35.50 19.18
CA GLY A 565 -6.13 35.22 20.36
C GLY A 565 -7.04 33.99 20.25
N ASP A 566 -7.00 33.28 19.12
CA ASP A 566 -7.75 32.03 18.91
C ASP A 566 -7.17 30.85 19.70
N VAL A 567 -5.87 30.92 20.05
CA VAL A 567 -5.18 29.94 20.90
C VAL A 567 -4.70 30.69 22.15
N LYS A 568 -5.23 30.32 23.31
CA LYS A 568 -4.76 30.88 24.57
C LYS A 568 -3.39 30.27 24.90
N VAL A 569 -2.44 31.14 25.26
CA VAL A 569 -1.08 30.76 25.64
C VAL A 569 -0.86 31.05 27.12
N ASP A 570 -0.46 30.03 27.88
CA ASP A 570 0.15 30.22 29.20
C ASP A 570 1.66 29.90 29.08
N GLY A 571 2.52 30.85 29.46
CA GLY A 571 3.98 30.73 29.34
C GLY A 571 4.62 31.65 28.30
N ASN A 572 5.87 31.35 27.91
CA ASN A 572 6.67 32.20 27.02
C ASN A 572 6.54 31.77 25.55
N LEU A 573 6.03 32.66 24.69
CA LEU A 573 5.85 32.40 23.25
C LEU A 573 7.17 32.11 22.51
N PHE A 574 8.30 32.68 22.95
CA PHE A 574 9.61 32.38 22.38
C PHE A 574 10.04 30.93 22.66
N GLU A 575 9.80 30.44 23.87
CA GLU A 575 10.06 29.05 24.25
C GLU A 575 9.14 28.08 23.51
N ILE A 576 7.88 28.47 23.26
CA ILE A 576 6.96 27.70 22.39
C ILE A 576 7.48 27.66 20.96
N LYS A 577 7.94 28.79 20.40
CA LYS A 577 8.54 28.81 19.06
C LYS A 577 9.79 27.93 19.00
N ARG A 578 10.64 27.97 20.03
CA ARG A 578 11.82 27.09 20.16
C ARG A 578 11.41 25.61 20.22
N PHE A 579 10.40 25.28 21.00
CA PHE A 579 9.82 23.93 21.06
C PHE A 579 9.31 23.47 19.70
N LEU A 580 8.49 24.28 19.02
CA LEU A 580 7.95 23.94 17.70
C LEU A 580 9.05 23.82 16.64
N GLY A 581 10.14 24.58 16.75
CA GLY A 581 11.30 24.51 15.88
C GLY A 581 12.14 23.22 16.03
N CYS A 582 11.86 22.39 17.03
CA CYS A 582 12.49 21.07 17.19
C CYS A 582 11.97 20.03 16.19
N PHE A 583 10.88 20.32 15.48
CA PHE A 583 10.20 19.35 14.61
C PHE A 583 10.37 19.72 13.13
N ASP A 584 10.62 18.72 12.30
CA ASP A 584 10.69 18.83 10.84
C ASP A 584 9.35 18.43 10.20
N PHE A 585 8.74 19.42 9.53
CA PHE A 585 7.50 19.24 8.79
C PHE A 585 7.67 19.34 7.27
N GLU A 586 8.88 19.55 6.78
CA GLU A 586 9.16 19.69 5.35
C GLU A 586 9.06 18.33 4.64
N ASP A 587 8.35 18.31 3.51
CA ASP A 587 8.31 17.14 2.63
C ASP A 587 9.31 17.37 1.48
N THR A 588 10.18 16.40 1.20
CA THR A 588 11.12 16.42 0.07
C THR A 588 10.73 15.42 -1.02
N GLY A 589 11.07 15.72 -2.28
CA GLY A 589 10.90 14.77 -3.38
C GLY A 589 11.71 13.50 -3.15
N ILE A 590 11.04 12.34 -3.16
CA ILE A 590 11.67 11.03 -2.93
C ILE A 590 11.96 10.36 -4.28
N ALA A 591 13.23 10.26 -4.61
CA ALA A 591 13.73 9.38 -5.66
C ALA A 591 13.93 7.96 -5.12
N LEU A 592 13.57 6.89 -5.82
CA LEU A 592 13.68 5.49 -5.36
C LEU A 592 14.67 4.66 -6.19
N THR A 593 14.74 4.89 -7.50
CA THR A 593 15.46 4.03 -8.46
C THR A 593 16.92 4.43 -8.64
N VAL A 594 17.21 5.72 -8.44
CA VAL A 594 18.54 6.33 -8.63
C VAL A 594 19.38 6.33 -7.34
N ARG A 595 18.98 5.55 -6.33
CA ARG A 595 19.67 5.43 -5.03
C ARG A 595 20.84 4.46 -5.03
#